data_AF-A0A958R6U7-F1
#
_entry.id   AF-A0A958R6U7-F1
#
_cell.length_a   1.000
_cell.length_b   1.000
_cell.length_c   1.000
_cell.angle_alpha   90.00
_cell.angle_beta   90.00
_cell.angle_gamma   90.00
#
_symmetry.space_group_name_H-M   'P 1'
#
loop_
_entity.id
_entity.type
_entity.pdbx_description
1 polymer ?
#
loop_
_entity_poly.entity_id
_entity_poly.type
_entity_poly.pdbx_seq_one_letter_code
_entity_poly.pdbx_strand_id
1 'polypeptide(L)'
;MKSFQKMMLIIASLLIGSSSAFAYTFEDAKSCIIVYSKTESTMPNLLIACDGLLTIQDSVATLDQVEDVELLQEGLFLSFKNLVDPNNLKKCQKFDSKNMWYATCLSPKN
;
A
#
# COMPACT_ATOMS: atom_id res chain seq x y z
N MET A 1 6.20 17.64 12.89
CA MET A 1 6.20 17.97 11.44
C MET A 1 7.35 17.34 10.66
N LYS A 2 8.61 17.35 11.13
CA LYS A 2 9.75 16.74 10.39
C LYS A 2 9.70 15.20 10.26
N SER A 3 9.10 14.48 11.22
CA SER A 3 8.97 13.00 11.19
C SER A 3 7.98 12.53 10.10
N PHE A 4 6.82 13.20 9.98
CA PHE A 4 5.79 12.90 8.98
C PHE A 4 6.27 13.08 7.52
N GLN A 5 7.01 14.16 7.23
CA GLN A 5 7.56 14.39 5.88
C GLN A 5 8.58 13.32 5.47
N LYS A 6 9.42 12.86 6.40
CA LYS A 6 10.37 11.77 6.13
C LYS A 6 9.63 10.45 5.87
N MET A 7 8.61 10.16 6.66
CA MET A 7 7.78 8.96 6.50
C MET A 7 7.06 8.94 5.15
N MET A 8 6.47 10.06 4.73
CA MET A 8 5.85 10.18 3.40
C MET A 8 6.86 9.99 2.25
N LEU A 9 8.12 10.43 2.43
CA LEU A 9 9.19 10.22 1.46
C LEU A 9 9.59 8.74 1.33
N ILE A 10 9.64 8.01 2.45
CA ILE A 10 9.89 6.56 2.47
C ILE A 10 8.75 5.83 1.74
N ILE A 11 7.50 6.16 2.07
CA ILE A 11 6.30 5.54 1.46
C ILE A 11 6.23 5.82 -0.05
N ALA A 12 6.49 7.06 -0.47
CA ALA A 12 6.55 7.39 -1.90
C ALA A 12 7.66 6.63 -2.62
N SER A 13 8.84 6.49 -2.00
CA SER A 13 9.97 5.76 -2.60
C SER A 13 9.70 4.26 -2.77
N LEU A 14 9.05 3.63 -1.77
CA LEU A 14 8.63 2.21 -1.82
C LEU A 14 7.64 1.92 -2.97
N LEU A 15 6.74 2.87 -3.25
CA LEU A 15 5.70 2.70 -4.25
C LEU A 15 6.13 3.08 -5.67
N ILE A 16 7.13 3.95 -5.82
CA ILE A 16 7.64 4.39 -7.13
C ILE A 16 8.63 3.37 -7.73
N GLY A 17 9.37 2.62 -6.89
CA GLY A 17 10.43 1.70 -7.32
C GLY A 17 10.00 0.45 -8.09
N SER A 18 8.69 0.20 -8.23
CA SER A 18 8.12 -1.05 -8.73
C SER A 18 7.32 -0.91 -10.04
N SER A 19 7.44 0.24 -10.71
CA SER A 19 6.61 0.61 -11.88
C SER A 19 7.19 0.27 -13.26
N SER A 20 8.31 -0.44 -13.39
CA SER A 20 8.97 -0.64 -14.70
C SER A 20 8.62 -1.91 -15.49
N ALA A 21 7.59 -2.69 -15.10
CA ALA A 21 7.34 -4.00 -15.73
C ALA A 21 5.93 -4.23 -16.33
N PHE A 22 4.97 -3.32 -16.18
CA PHE A 22 3.59 -3.59 -16.62
C PHE A 22 3.04 -2.48 -17.53
N ALA A 23 2.60 -2.87 -18.73
CA ALA A 23 1.80 -2.04 -19.63
C ALA A 23 0.36 -1.80 -19.11
N TYR A 24 0.12 -2.11 -17.84
CA TYR A 24 -1.16 -2.06 -17.15
C TYR A 24 -1.03 -1.04 -16.02
N THR A 25 -1.87 -0.01 -16.02
CA THR A 25 -1.86 0.99 -14.95
C THR A 25 -2.72 0.50 -13.79
N PHE A 26 -2.35 0.82 -12.55
CA PHE A 26 -3.14 0.50 -11.35
C PHE A 26 -4.57 1.08 -11.41
N GLU A 27 -4.74 2.18 -12.16
CA GLU A 27 -6.02 2.83 -12.38
C GLU A 27 -7.01 1.92 -13.12
N ASP A 28 -6.55 1.12 -14.08
CA ASP A 28 -7.41 0.24 -14.88
C ASP A 28 -7.85 -1.04 -14.14
N ALA A 29 -7.16 -1.39 -13.05
CA ALA A 29 -7.45 -2.62 -12.30
C ALA A 29 -8.83 -2.59 -11.63
N LYS A 30 -9.61 -3.67 -11.76
CA LYS A 30 -10.94 -3.78 -11.12
C LYS A 30 -10.84 -3.92 -9.61
N SER A 31 -9.75 -4.52 -9.14
CA SER A 31 -9.51 -4.80 -7.74
C SER A 31 -8.02 -4.66 -7.45
N CYS A 32 -7.69 -4.01 -6.34
CA CYS A 32 -6.34 -4.02 -5.79
C CYS A 32 -6.39 -4.21 -4.29
N ILE A 33 -5.33 -4.79 -3.74
CA ILE A 33 -5.09 -4.94 -2.31
C ILE A 33 -3.66 -4.54 -1.99
N ILE A 34 -3.47 -3.79 -0.91
CA ILE A 34 -2.18 -3.59 -0.24
C ILE A 34 -2.21 -4.34 1.09
N VAL A 35 -1.15 -5.10 1.38
CA VAL A 35 -1.00 -5.86 2.62
C VAL A 35 0.28 -5.43 3.31
N TYR A 36 0.19 -5.06 4.58
CA TYR A 36 1.30 -4.77 5.46
C TYR A 36 1.37 -5.79 6.61
N SER A 37 2.47 -6.53 6.71
CA SER A 37 2.72 -7.44 7.85
C SER A 37 3.24 -6.65 9.05
N LYS A 38 2.52 -6.72 10.19
CA LYS A 38 2.92 -6.10 11.46
C LYS A 38 3.87 -6.98 12.27
N THR A 39 4.26 -8.13 11.77
CA THR A 39 5.19 -9.03 12.46
C THR A 39 6.42 -9.20 11.59
N GLU A 40 7.59 -9.21 12.21
CA GLU A 40 8.82 -9.65 11.54
C GLU A 40 8.59 -11.08 11.04
N SER A 41 8.37 -11.18 9.74
CA SER A 41 8.10 -12.41 9.03
C SER A 41 9.25 -12.66 8.07
N THR A 42 9.47 -13.91 7.71
CA THR A 42 10.37 -14.30 6.60
C THR A 42 9.84 -13.85 5.23
N MET A 43 8.71 -13.15 5.18
CA MET A 43 8.08 -12.61 3.99
C MET A 43 8.20 -11.07 3.92
N PRO A 44 8.14 -10.48 2.71
CA PRO A 44 8.09 -9.04 2.52
C PRO A 44 6.95 -8.42 3.33
N ASN A 45 7.27 -7.33 4.02
CA ASN A 45 6.33 -6.67 4.91
C ASN A 45 5.31 -5.82 4.17
N LEU A 46 5.48 -5.57 2.87
CA LEU A 46 4.52 -4.85 2.04
C LEU A 46 4.30 -5.55 0.69
N LEU A 47 3.03 -5.79 0.36
CA LEU A 47 2.62 -6.41 -0.90
C LEU A 47 1.51 -5.58 -1.52
N ILE A 48 1.55 -5.35 -2.83
CA ILE A 48 0.40 -4.86 -3.60
C ILE A 48 0.11 -5.84 -4.72
N ALA A 49 -1.14 -6.28 -4.79
CA ALA A 49 -1.64 -7.10 -5.87
C ALA A 49 -2.90 -6.48 -6.47
N CYS A 50 -3.01 -6.53 -7.80
CA CYS A 50 -4.17 -6.04 -8.54
C CYS A 50 -4.67 -7.10 -9.51
N ASP A 51 -5.99 -7.33 -9.53
CA ASP A 51 -6.66 -8.33 -10.39
C ASP A 51 -6.01 -9.73 -10.36
N GLY A 52 -5.48 -10.12 -9.18
CA GLY A 52 -4.81 -11.39 -8.96
C GLY A 52 -3.33 -11.43 -9.35
N LEU A 53 -2.76 -10.32 -9.85
CA LEU A 53 -1.35 -10.19 -10.20
C LEU A 53 -0.59 -9.45 -9.10
N LEU A 54 0.52 -10.01 -8.64
CA LEU A 54 1.42 -9.34 -7.70
C LEU A 54 2.20 -8.24 -8.45
N THR A 55 2.05 -6.99 -8.01
CA THR A 55 2.65 -5.83 -8.68
C THR A 55 3.80 -5.22 -7.89
N ILE A 56 3.70 -5.18 -6.55
CA ILE A 56 4.72 -4.62 -5.67
C ILE A 56 5.01 -5.61 -4.54
N GLN A 57 6.29 -5.81 -4.25
CA GLN A 57 6.77 -6.63 -3.14
C GLN A 57 7.99 -5.95 -2.54
N ASP A 58 7.88 -5.48 -1.30
CA ASP A 58 8.96 -4.73 -0.65
C ASP A 58 9.08 -5.06 0.85
N SER A 59 10.28 -4.83 1.38
CA SER A 59 10.61 -4.94 2.78
C SER A 59 10.67 -3.54 3.38
N VAL A 60 9.55 -3.11 3.96
CA VAL A 60 9.50 -1.85 4.73
C VAL A 60 10.28 -2.03 6.02
N ALA A 61 11.03 -0.98 6.40
CA ALA A 61 11.78 -0.90 7.65
C ALA A 61 10.95 -1.41 8.84
N THR A 62 11.60 -2.15 9.73
CA THR A 62 10.97 -2.85 10.85
C THR A 62 10.17 -1.88 11.73
N LEU A 63 9.14 -2.39 12.41
CA LEU A 63 8.28 -1.60 13.31
C LEU A 63 9.07 -0.78 14.34
N ASP A 64 10.24 -1.26 14.72
CA ASP A 64 11.16 -0.61 15.67
C ASP A 64 11.73 0.73 15.13
N GLN A 65 11.68 0.95 13.82
CA GLN A 65 12.05 2.21 13.16
C GLN A 65 10.84 3.12 12.89
N VAL A 66 9.63 2.62 13.15
CA VAL A 66 8.36 3.31 12.90
C VAL A 66 7.86 3.84 14.25
N GLU A 67 8.12 5.11 14.53
CA GLU A 67 7.71 5.77 15.79
C GLU A 67 6.19 5.73 16.02
N ASP A 68 5.40 5.61 14.95
CA ASP A 68 3.94 5.61 14.99
C ASP A 68 3.35 4.72 13.88
N VAL A 69 2.81 3.57 14.28
CA VAL A 69 2.24 2.55 13.39
C VAL A 69 0.95 3.04 12.73
N GLU A 70 0.14 3.84 13.42
CA GLU A 70 -1.10 4.37 12.86
C GLU A 70 -0.79 5.39 11.75
N LEU A 71 0.21 6.24 11.97
CA LEU A 71 0.67 7.18 10.96
C LEU A 71 1.25 6.47 9.72
N LEU A 72 2.01 5.39 9.90
CA LEU A 72 2.49 4.57 8.80
C LEU A 72 1.32 3.98 7.99
N GLN A 73 0.35 3.36 8.66
CA GLN A 73 -0.83 2.76 8.01
C GLN A 73 -1.64 3.80 7.24
N GLU A 74 -1.83 4.99 7.80
CA GLU A 74 -2.53 6.07 7.12
C GLU A 74 -1.76 6.56 5.89
N GLY A 75 -0.43 6.71 6.00
CA GLY A 75 0.42 7.06 4.86
C GLY A 75 0.40 6.01 3.76
N LEU A 76 0.43 4.72 4.11
CA LEU A 76 0.30 3.60 3.18
C LEU A 76 -1.07 3.63 2.50
N PHE A 77 -2.15 3.85 3.25
CA PHE A 77 -3.50 3.93 2.71
C PHE A 77 -3.66 5.06 1.70
N LEU A 78 -3.23 6.27 2.06
CA LEU A 78 -3.35 7.45 1.19
C LEU A 78 -2.54 7.26 -0.09
N SER A 79 -1.33 6.73 0.01
CA SER A 79 -0.46 6.52 -1.14
C SER A 79 -0.99 5.41 -2.05
N PHE A 80 -1.48 4.31 -1.47
CA PHE A 80 -2.15 3.24 -2.20
C PHE A 80 -3.42 3.73 -2.92
N LYS A 81 -4.27 4.51 -2.24
CA LYS A 81 -5.47 5.08 -2.83
C LYS A 81 -5.12 6.00 -3.99
N ASN A 82 -4.15 6.90 -3.83
CA ASN A 82 -3.74 7.81 -4.89
C ASN A 82 -3.16 7.06 -6.11
N LEU A 83 -2.51 5.92 -5.88
CA LEU A 83 -1.98 5.06 -6.94
C LEU A 83 -3.07 4.32 -7.71
N VAL A 84 -4.07 3.77 -7.01
CA VAL A 84 -5.08 2.87 -7.59
C VAL A 84 -6.36 3.58 -8.01
N ASP A 85 -6.70 4.68 -7.35
CA ASP A 85 -7.94 5.43 -7.50
C ASP A 85 -7.71 6.97 -7.47
N PRO A 86 -6.87 7.51 -8.37
CA PRO A 86 -6.58 8.94 -8.41
C PRO A 86 -7.83 9.80 -8.64
N ASN A 87 -8.85 9.23 -9.30
CA ASN A 87 -10.09 9.89 -9.68
C ASN A 87 -11.26 9.67 -8.70
N ASN A 88 -11.04 8.97 -7.57
CA ASN A 88 -12.07 8.67 -6.55
C ASN A 88 -13.30 7.92 -7.11
N LEU A 89 -13.10 7.02 -8.07
CA LEU A 89 -14.14 6.21 -8.70
C LEU A 89 -14.27 4.82 -8.07
N LYS A 90 -13.30 4.38 -7.27
CA LYS A 90 -13.29 3.07 -6.62
C LYS A 90 -13.69 3.18 -5.15
N LYS A 91 -14.21 2.08 -4.62
CA LYS A 91 -14.49 1.95 -3.19
C LYS A 91 -13.23 1.45 -2.49
N CYS A 92 -12.50 2.36 -1.85
CA CYS A 92 -11.31 2.03 -1.06
C CYS A 92 -11.64 1.88 0.43
N GLN A 93 -11.19 0.79 1.05
CA GLN A 93 -11.42 0.47 2.47
C GLN A 93 -10.14 -0.10 3.10
N LYS A 94 -9.91 0.22 4.37
CA LYS A 94 -8.80 -0.32 5.17
C LYS A 94 -9.33 -1.21 6.29
N PHE A 95 -8.54 -2.21 6.64
CA PHE A 95 -8.85 -3.23 7.62
C PHE A 95 -7.63 -3.46 8.49
N ASP A 96 -7.87 -3.64 9.78
CA ASP A 96 -6.82 -3.86 10.74
C ASP A 96 -7.03 -5.16 11.50
N SER A 97 -5.98 -5.97 11.60
CA SER A 97 -5.98 -7.22 12.35
C SER A 97 -4.75 -7.30 13.24
N LYS A 98 -4.66 -8.36 14.06
CA LYS A 98 -3.58 -8.52 15.05
C LYS A 98 -2.19 -8.48 14.42
N ASN A 99 -1.99 -9.19 13.30
CA ASN A 99 -0.67 -9.40 12.70
C ASN A 99 -0.51 -8.74 11.33
N MET A 100 -1.60 -8.20 10.77
CA MET A 100 -1.58 -7.60 9.44
C MET A 100 -2.53 -6.42 9.39
N TRP A 101 -2.16 -5.45 8.58
CA TRP A 101 -3.01 -4.38 8.13
C TRP A 101 -3.17 -4.53 6.62
N TYR A 102 -4.35 -4.25 6.08
CA TYR A 102 -4.52 -4.27 4.63
C TYR A 102 -5.57 -3.26 4.18
N ALA A 103 -5.47 -2.82 2.93
CA ALA A 103 -6.50 -2.01 2.30
C ALA A 103 -6.83 -2.53 0.91
N THR A 104 -8.07 -2.37 0.50
CA THR A 104 -8.59 -2.79 -0.80
C THR A 104 -9.18 -1.61 -1.53
N CYS A 105 -9.01 -1.53 -2.85
CA CYS A 105 -9.77 -0.63 -3.72
C CYS A 105 -10.48 -1.48 -4.78
N LEU A 106 -11.80 -1.30 -4.89
CA LEU A 106 -12.65 -2.09 -5.79
C LEU A 106 -13.45 -1.16 -6.70
N SER A 107 -13.41 -1.40 -8.00
CA SER A 107 -14.30 -0.72 -8.94
C SER A 107 -15.76 -1.10 -8.63
N PRO A 108 -16.69 -0.14 -8.67
CA PRO A 108 -18.11 -0.43 -8.50
C PRO A 108 -18.55 -1.48 -9.53
N LYS A 109 -19.40 -2.41 -9.12
CA LYS A 109 -20.00 -3.38 -10.04
C LYS A 109 -20.90 -2.59 -11.02
N ASN A 110 -20.58 -2.65 -12.30
CA ASN A 110 -21.54 -2.33 -13.36
C ASN A 110 -22.71 -3.32 -13.33
#